data_AF-A0A1G0B0V5-F1
#
_entry.id   AF-A0A1G0B0V5-F1
#
_cell.length_a   1.000
_cell.length_b   1.000
_cell.length_c   1.000
_cell.angle_alpha   90.00
_cell.angle_beta   90.00
_cell.angle_gamma   90.00
#
_symmetry.space_group_name_H-M   'P 1'
#
loop_
_entity.id
_entity.type
_entity.pdbx_description
1 polymer ?
#
loop_
_entity_poly.entity_id
_entity_poly.type
_entity_poly.pdbx_seq_one_letter_code
_entity_poly.pdbx_strand_id
1 'polypeptide(L)'
;MNKIQVGFLVSYDYELLKFAIPPIYKESDEIFLAVDKNRKTWNGSDIHIEESFFEWIKAFDTDKKIVIYEDDFYQADLTTMECEIRERKLLAEKMGIGNWLIQLDSDEYFFDFKQFTKYLKNNNHFLTSKEHIQICCFKINLYKNVNGGVLYVDKFDKFMVATNQPKYKIGRHGKCRSIYVNSIALHDCLSRKREDLIQKLDNWGHNAEIDKESFMKKWDSVNETNYKDIQGFFYLDPMDWKTVEFMPGNTMNEVLQNFKNDKTMKISNWFLMKKNFGQWFKFLFK
;
A
#
# COMPACT_ATOMS: atom_id res chain seq x y z
N MET A 1 -11.20 17.59 -13.52
CA MET A 1 -10.98 17.85 -12.08
C MET A 1 -11.95 17.00 -11.28
N ASN A 2 -11.68 16.76 -10.00
CA ASN A 2 -12.46 15.87 -9.13
C ASN A 2 -12.50 14.39 -9.55
N LYS A 3 -11.53 13.95 -10.35
CA LYS A 3 -11.35 12.53 -10.70
C LYS A 3 -10.75 11.75 -9.53
N ILE A 4 -10.94 10.44 -9.55
CA ILE A 4 -10.24 9.45 -8.74
C ILE A 4 -9.07 8.92 -9.55
N GLN A 5 -7.87 9.45 -9.25
CA GLN A 5 -6.64 9.01 -9.89
C GLN A 5 -5.90 8.09 -8.95
N VAL A 6 -5.52 6.92 -9.43
CA VAL A 6 -4.75 5.95 -8.66
C VAL A 6 -3.38 5.76 -9.28
N GLY A 7 -2.33 5.85 -8.46
CA GLY A 7 -0.96 5.63 -8.88
C GLY A 7 -0.34 4.45 -8.15
N PHE A 8 0.39 3.61 -8.88
CA PHE A 8 1.27 2.59 -8.34
C PHE A 8 2.71 2.91 -8.70
N LEU A 9 3.63 2.62 -7.78
CA LEU A 9 5.05 2.59 -8.09
C LEU A 9 5.41 1.17 -8.51
N VAL A 10 5.95 1.00 -9.71
CA VAL A 10 6.28 -0.32 -10.26
C VAL A 10 7.74 -0.62 -10.01
N SER A 11 8.01 -1.70 -9.29
CA SER A 11 9.36 -2.18 -9.02
C SER A 11 9.45 -3.70 -9.19
N TYR A 12 10.36 -4.35 -8.47
CA TYR A 12 10.60 -5.80 -8.51
C TYR A 12 9.36 -6.66 -8.16
N ASP A 13 8.34 -6.09 -7.53
CA ASP A 13 7.11 -6.80 -7.14
C ASP A 13 5.89 -6.47 -8.01
N TYR A 14 6.15 -6.01 -9.25
CA TYR A 14 5.11 -5.64 -10.22
C TYR A 14 4.06 -6.73 -10.48
N GLU A 15 4.40 -8.01 -10.34
CA GLU A 15 3.46 -9.13 -10.50
C GLU A 15 2.27 -9.04 -9.53
N LEU A 16 2.46 -8.43 -8.36
CA LEU A 16 1.39 -8.25 -7.37
C LEU A 16 0.31 -7.27 -7.83
N LEU A 17 0.59 -6.44 -8.84
CA LEU A 17 -0.41 -5.56 -9.46
C LEU A 17 -1.56 -6.34 -10.10
N LYS A 18 -1.35 -7.61 -10.47
CA LYS A 18 -2.41 -8.52 -10.93
C LYS A 18 -3.48 -8.76 -9.86
N PHE A 19 -3.16 -8.53 -8.58
CA PHE A 19 -4.09 -8.58 -7.46
C PHE A 19 -4.52 -7.19 -6.97
N ALA A 20 -3.63 -6.18 -7.05
CA ALA A 20 -3.93 -4.83 -6.56
C ALA A 20 -4.84 -4.00 -7.48
N ILE A 21 -4.72 -4.17 -8.80
CA ILE A 21 -5.49 -3.39 -9.78
C ILE A 21 -6.97 -3.83 -9.83
N PRO A 22 -7.33 -5.12 -9.90
CA PRO A 22 -8.73 -5.52 -10.08
C PRO A 22 -9.72 -4.96 -9.04
N PRO A 23 -9.42 -4.94 -7.73
CA PRO A 23 -10.32 -4.39 -6.71
C PRO A 23 -10.64 -2.90 -6.88
N ILE A 24 -9.76 -2.14 -7.54
CA ILE A 24 -9.88 -0.68 -7.67
C ILE A 24 -10.35 -0.23 -9.05
N TYR A 25 -10.21 -1.08 -10.07
CA TYR A 25 -10.28 -0.71 -11.49
C TYR A 25 -11.59 -0.02 -11.86
N LYS A 26 -12.71 -0.57 -11.41
CA LYS A 26 -14.04 -0.05 -11.72
C LYS A 26 -14.27 1.38 -11.22
N GLU A 27 -13.74 1.72 -10.05
CA GLU A 27 -14.04 2.99 -9.37
C GLU A 27 -12.96 4.06 -9.59
N SER A 28 -11.88 3.69 -10.30
CA SER A 28 -10.81 4.59 -10.73
C SER A 28 -11.18 5.23 -12.08
N ASP A 29 -10.88 6.52 -12.22
CA ASP A 29 -11.03 7.22 -13.51
C ASP A 29 -9.83 6.91 -14.42
N GLU A 30 -8.60 7.00 -13.89
CA GLU A 30 -7.37 6.52 -14.54
C GLU A 30 -6.45 5.87 -13.49
N ILE A 31 -5.62 4.93 -13.95
CA ILE A 31 -4.64 4.20 -13.14
C ILE A 31 -3.28 4.42 -13.77
N PHE A 32 -2.34 4.95 -13.01
CA PHE A 32 -1.00 5.26 -13.47
C PHE A 32 -0.02 4.25 -12.89
N LEU A 33 0.78 3.63 -13.75
CA LEU A 33 1.87 2.75 -13.37
C LEU A 33 3.17 3.49 -13.63
N ALA A 34 3.80 3.99 -12.57
CA ALA A 34 5.09 4.66 -12.66
C ALA A 34 6.20 3.61 -12.81
N VAL A 35 6.94 3.67 -13.91
CA VAL A 35 8.06 2.76 -14.19
C VAL A 35 9.30 3.59 -14.49
N ASP A 36 10.41 3.33 -13.81
CA ASP A 36 11.66 4.02 -14.15
C ASP A 36 12.05 3.70 -15.60
N LYS A 37 12.35 4.74 -16.39
CA LYS A 37 12.65 4.63 -17.82
C LYS A 37 13.90 3.79 -18.10
N ASN A 38 14.81 3.72 -17.14
CA ASN A 38 16.04 2.92 -17.21
C ASN A 38 15.91 1.60 -16.43
N ARG A 39 14.69 1.26 -15.98
CA ARG A 39 14.37 0.07 -15.21
C ARG A 39 15.20 -0.06 -13.93
N LYS A 40 15.38 1.05 -13.23
CA LYS A 40 16.08 1.08 -11.94
C LYS A 40 15.11 1.05 -10.76
N THR A 41 15.46 0.32 -9.72
CA THR A 41 14.87 0.49 -8.38
C THR A 41 15.35 1.81 -7.75
N TRP A 42 14.76 2.18 -6.62
CA TRP A 42 15.19 3.36 -5.84
C TRP A 42 16.62 3.26 -5.28
N ASN A 43 17.20 2.06 -5.19
CA ASN A 43 18.60 1.85 -4.78
C ASN A 43 19.57 1.64 -5.96
N GLY A 44 19.09 1.76 -7.20
CA GLY A 44 19.91 1.68 -8.42
C GLY A 44 20.11 0.27 -8.99
N SER A 45 19.54 -0.75 -8.34
CA SER A 45 19.48 -2.10 -8.89
C SER A 45 18.61 -2.16 -10.15
N ASP A 46 18.92 -3.08 -11.04
CA ASP A 46 18.11 -3.33 -12.23
C ASP A 46 16.80 -4.07 -11.88
N ILE A 47 15.73 -3.71 -12.57
CA ILE A 47 14.43 -4.37 -12.55
C ILE A 47 14.22 -5.00 -13.92
N HIS A 48 13.81 -6.26 -13.94
CA HIS A 48 13.30 -6.89 -15.15
C HIS A 48 11.78 -6.99 -15.06
N ILE A 49 11.07 -6.45 -16.05
CA ILE A 49 9.61 -6.59 -16.18
C ILE A 49 9.36 -7.40 -17.44
N GLU A 50 8.78 -8.59 -17.26
CA GLU A 50 8.47 -9.51 -18.34
C GLU A 50 7.46 -8.90 -19.33
N GLU A 51 7.64 -9.12 -20.64
CA GLU A 51 6.70 -8.61 -21.67
C GLU A 51 5.26 -9.11 -21.43
N SER A 52 5.12 -10.32 -20.90
CA SER A 52 3.83 -10.92 -20.54
C SER A 52 3.02 -10.09 -19.54
N PHE A 53 3.66 -9.23 -18.75
CA PHE A 53 2.97 -8.28 -17.87
C PHE A 53 2.27 -7.18 -18.67
N PHE A 54 2.95 -6.62 -19.68
CA PHE A 54 2.35 -5.60 -20.54
C PHE A 54 1.26 -6.19 -21.44
N GLU A 55 1.41 -7.44 -21.88
CA GLU A 55 0.35 -8.20 -22.56
C GLU A 55 -0.86 -8.39 -21.65
N TRP A 56 -0.65 -8.76 -20.39
CA TRP A 56 -1.72 -8.86 -19.40
C TRP A 56 -2.44 -7.52 -19.20
N ILE A 57 -1.70 -6.39 -19.09
CA ILE A 57 -2.31 -5.05 -18.99
C ILE A 57 -3.21 -4.77 -20.20
N LYS A 58 -2.71 -5.01 -21.42
CA LYS A 58 -3.47 -4.79 -22.66
C LYS A 58 -4.75 -5.63 -22.70
N ALA A 59 -4.71 -6.85 -22.20
CA ALA A 59 -5.86 -7.75 -22.14
C ALA A 59 -6.85 -7.35 -21.03
N PHE A 60 -6.35 -6.86 -19.89
CA PHE A 60 -7.15 -6.51 -18.73
C PHE A 60 -7.82 -5.13 -18.84
N ASP A 61 -7.13 -4.14 -19.42
CA ASP A 61 -7.57 -2.74 -19.49
C ASP A 61 -8.62 -2.47 -20.58
N THR A 62 -9.80 -3.07 -20.42
CA THR A 62 -10.90 -2.96 -21.39
C THR A 62 -11.42 -1.53 -21.58
N ASP A 63 -11.26 -0.67 -20.58
CA ASP A 63 -11.76 0.70 -20.55
C ASP A 63 -10.68 1.72 -20.94
N LYS A 64 -9.44 1.26 -21.21
CA LYS A 64 -8.27 2.10 -21.55
C LYS A 64 -7.95 3.14 -20.47
N LYS A 65 -8.03 2.73 -19.20
CA LYS A 65 -7.77 3.56 -18.02
C LYS A 65 -6.34 3.47 -17.51
N ILE A 66 -5.59 2.43 -17.90
CA ILE A 66 -4.23 2.21 -17.41
C ILE A 66 -3.24 3.00 -18.28
N VAL A 67 -2.46 3.84 -17.62
CA VAL A 67 -1.42 4.70 -18.20
C VAL A 67 -0.07 4.25 -17.66
N ILE A 68 0.80 3.76 -18.55
CA ILE A 68 2.21 3.56 -18.21
C ILE A 68 2.89 4.93 -18.23
N TYR A 69 3.44 5.35 -17.09
CA TYR A 69 4.18 6.59 -16.96
C TYR A 69 5.66 6.28 -16.74
N GLU A 70 6.47 6.54 -17.76
CA GLU A 70 7.92 6.37 -17.70
C GLU A 70 8.61 7.72 -17.50
N ASP A 71 9.52 7.78 -16.52
CA ASP A 71 10.37 8.96 -16.27
C ASP A 71 11.68 8.56 -15.59
N ASP A 72 12.54 9.54 -15.34
CA ASP A 72 13.80 9.43 -14.60
C ASP A 72 13.54 9.55 -13.08
N PHE A 73 13.16 8.43 -12.49
CA PHE A 73 12.79 8.37 -11.07
C PHE A 73 14.00 8.11 -10.18
N TYR A 74 14.87 7.18 -10.58
CA TYR A 74 16.13 6.94 -9.88
C TYR A 74 17.16 8.03 -10.19
N GLN A 75 17.83 8.53 -9.17
CA GLN A 75 18.95 9.46 -9.30
C GLN A 75 20.06 9.02 -8.34
N ALA A 76 21.27 8.80 -8.85
CA ALA A 76 22.37 8.19 -8.09
C ALA A 76 22.92 9.08 -6.96
N ASP A 77 22.66 10.39 -7.02
CA ASP A 77 23.02 11.37 -5.98
C ASP A 77 21.98 11.46 -4.84
N LEU A 78 20.84 10.79 -4.97
CA LEU A 78 19.78 10.74 -3.97
C LEU A 78 19.82 9.43 -3.17
N THR A 79 19.36 9.49 -1.92
CA THR A 79 19.08 8.28 -1.14
C THR A 79 17.88 7.52 -1.69
N THR A 80 17.74 6.24 -1.34
CA THR A 80 16.59 5.40 -1.71
C THR A 80 15.25 6.04 -1.35
N MET A 81 15.14 6.60 -0.14
CA MET A 81 13.93 7.29 0.31
C MET A 81 13.65 8.57 -0.49
N GLU A 82 14.69 9.31 -0.89
CA GLU A 82 14.55 10.51 -1.71
C GLU A 82 14.11 10.17 -3.14
N CYS A 83 14.65 9.10 -3.74
CA CYS A 83 14.18 8.54 -5.01
C CYS A 83 12.69 8.13 -4.92
N GLU A 84 12.28 7.43 -3.85
CA GLU A 84 10.87 7.05 -3.65
C GLU A 84 9.97 8.30 -3.57
N ILE A 85 10.34 9.30 -2.77
CA ILE A 85 9.58 10.55 -2.63
C ILE A 85 9.53 11.29 -3.97
N ARG A 86 10.62 11.30 -4.74
CA ARG A 86 10.70 11.91 -6.06
C ARG A 86 9.70 11.27 -7.02
N GLU A 87 9.72 9.94 -7.14
CA GLU A 87 8.78 9.20 -7.99
C GLU A 87 7.34 9.47 -7.59
N ARG A 88 7.01 9.39 -6.29
CA ARG A 88 5.66 9.68 -5.79
C ARG A 88 5.20 11.09 -6.15
N LYS A 89 6.08 12.10 -6.09
CA LYS A 89 5.73 13.48 -6.46
C LYS A 89 5.47 13.61 -7.96
N LEU A 90 6.38 13.10 -8.79
CA LEU A 90 6.25 13.16 -10.26
C LEU A 90 5.00 12.42 -10.73
N LEU A 91 4.73 11.23 -10.17
CA LEU A 91 3.52 10.46 -10.42
C LEU A 91 2.26 11.26 -10.04
N ALA A 92 2.25 11.88 -8.86
CA ALA A 92 1.11 12.67 -8.41
C ALA A 92 0.88 13.94 -9.25
N GLU A 93 1.95 14.56 -9.75
CA GLU A 93 1.86 15.66 -10.71
C GLU A 93 1.27 15.18 -12.04
N LYS A 94 1.71 14.02 -12.55
CA LYS A 94 1.18 13.39 -13.76
C LYS A 94 -0.30 13.04 -13.65
N MET A 95 -0.75 12.58 -12.47
CA MET A 95 -2.15 12.29 -12.15
C MET A 95 -3.04 13.56 -12.15
N GLY A 96 -2.43 14.74 -12.02
CA GLY A 96 -3.10 16.03 -12.14
C GLY A 96 -3.65 16.56 -10.81
N ILE A 97 -3.03 17.60 -10.28
CA ILE A 97 -3.47 18.33 -9.09
C ILE A 97 -4.87 18.91 -9.31
N GLY A 98 -5.74 18.81 -8.29
CA GLY A 98 -7.16 19.12 -8.39
C GLY A 98 -8.04 17.89 -8.68
N ASN A 99 -7.44 16.71 -8.71
CA ASN A 99 -8.09 15.41 -8.56
C ASN A 99 -7.73 14.82 -7.19
N TRP A 100 -8.42 13.75 -6.78
CA TRP A 100 -7.95 12.93 -5.66
C TRP A 100 -6.76 12.09 -6.12
N LEU A 101 -5.64 12.24 -5.43
CA LEU A 101 -4.38 11.56 -5.73
C LEU A 101 -4.23 10.40 -4.75
N ILE A 102 -4.58 9.19 -5.20
CA ILE A 102 -4.47 7.94 -4.43
C ILE A 102 -3.16 7.27 -4.83
N GLN A 103 -2.30 6.92 -3.88
CA GLN A 103 -1.08 6.16 -4.16
C GLN A 103 -0.98 4.90 -3.32
N LEU A 104 -0.68 3.80 -4.00
CA LEU A 104 -0.59 2.45 -3.46
C LEU A 104 0.72 1.80 -3.88
N ASP A 105 1.17 0.87 -3.05
CA ASP A 105 2.26 -0.02 -3.40
C ASP A 105 1.68 -1.29 -4.07
N SER A 106 2.48 -2.02 -4.86
CA SER A 106 2.01 -3.17 -5.64
C SER A 106 1.39 -4.28 -4.78
N ASP A 107 1.75 -4.33 -3.50
CA ASP A 107 1.31 -5.31 -2.50
C ASP A 107 0.15 -4.81 -1.62
N GLU A 108 -0.59 -3.79 -2.04
CA GLU A 108 -1.70 -3.21 -1.26
C GLU A 108 -3.07 -3.38 -1.93
N TYR A 109 -4.00 -4.06 -1.25
CA TYR A 109 -5.25 -4.55 -1.83
C TYR A 109 -6.47 -4.04 -1.05
N PHE A 110 -7.35 -3.26 -1.66
CA PHE A 110 -8.55 -2.74 -0.98
C PHE A 110 -9.67 -3.77 -0.80
N PHE A 111 -10.32 -3.76 0.37
CA PHE A 111 -11.55 -4.54 0.62
C PHE A 111 -12.78 -3.99 -0.09
N ASP A 112 -12.95 -2.67 0.01
CA ASP A 112 -14.10 -1.94 -0.54
C ASP A 112 -13.65 -0.56 -1.02
N PHE A 113 -13.00 -0.56 -2.18
CA PHE A 113 -12.54 0.67 -2.81
C PHE A 113 -13.71 1.59 -3.22
N LYS A 114 -14.88 1.02 -3.52
CA LYS A 114 -16.09 1.78 -3.86
C LYS A 114 -16.56 2.65 -2.71
N GLN A 115 -16.61 2.11 -1.49
CA GLN A 115 -16.96 2.90 -0.31
C GLN A 115 -15.94 4.03 -0.08
N PHE A 116 -14.65 3.74 -0.28
CA PHE A 116 -13.59 4.72 -0.16
C PHE A 116 -13.73 5.88 -1.17
N THR A 117 -13.90 5.57 -2.45
CA THR A 117 -14.05 6.61 -3.48
C THR A 117 -15.35 7.40 -3.33
N LYS A 118 -16.43 6.79 -2.84
CA LYS A 118 -17.65 7.51 -2.47
C LYS A 118 -17.38 8.55 -1.38
N TYR A 119 -16.59 8.19 -0.36
CA TYR A 119 -16.17 9.15 0.68
C TYR A 119 -15.38 10.31 0.07
N LEU A 120 -14.39 10.02 -0.79
CA LEU A 120 -13.58 11.05 -1.44
C LEU A 120 -14.45 12.02 -2.27
N LYS A 121 -15.35 11.48 -3.11
CA LYS A 121 -16.26 12.26 -3.96
C LYS A 121 -17.17 13.18 -3.15
N ASN A 122 -17.68 12.70 -2.01
CA ASN A 122 -18.49 13.52 -1.09
C ASN A 122 -17.69 14.66 -0.44
N ASN A 123 -16.36 14.59 -0.47
CA ASN A 123 -15.45 15.54 0.14
C ASN A 123 -14.65 16.35 -0.89
N ASN A 124 -15.10 16.44 -2.14
CA ASN A 124 -14.43 17.19 -3.22
C ASN A 124 -14.19 18.67 -2.89
N HIS A 125 -14.90 19.25 -1.91
CA HIS A 125 -14.64 20.60 -1.42
C HIS A 125 -13.20 20.80 -0.93
N PHE A 126 -12.49 19.74 -0.51
CA PHE A 126 -11.07 19.85 -0.15
C PHE A 126 -10.14 20.04 -1.36
N LEU A 127 -10.55 19.63 -2.57
CA LEU A 127 -9.71 19.72 -3.77
C LEU A 127 -9.50 21.18 -4.22
N THR A 128 -10.42 22.07 -3.87
CA THR A 128 -10.32 23.51 -4.11
C THR A 128 -9.88 24.30 -2.88
N SER A 129 -9.75 23.64 -1.72
CA SER A 129 -9.34 24.28 -0.48
C SER A 129 -7.83 24.55 -0.45
N LYS A 130 -7.41 25.55 0.33
CA LYS A 130 -5.99 25.77 0.65
C LYS A 130 -5.48 24.77 1.68
N GLU A 131 -6.36 24.03 2.35
CA GLU A 131 -5.99 23.03 3.34
C GLU A 131 -5.31 21.85 2.66
N HIS A 132 -4.08 21.55 3.06
CA HIS A 132 -3.43 20.31 2.65
C HIS A 132 -3.85 19.19 3.60
N ILE A 133 -4.53 18.19 3.04
CA ILE A 133 -5.04 17.05 3.80
C ILE A 133 -4.53 15.73 3.24
N GLN A 134 -4.50 14.73 4.11
CA GLN A 134 -4.24 13.35 3.76
C GLN A 134 -5.35 12.46 4.30
N ILE A 135 -5.92 11.64 3.42
CA ILE A 135 -6.91 10.66 3.79
C ILE A 135 -6.17 9.40 4.24
N CYS A 136 -6.47 9.01 5.48
CA CYS A 136 -5.86 7.91 6.17
C CYS A 136 -6.87 6.77 6.32
N CYS A 137 -6.60 5.67 5.66
CA CYS A 137 -7.25 4.39 5.84
C CYS A 137 -6.52 3.59 6.92
N PHE A 138 -6.86 2.30 7.00
CA PHE A 138 -6.18 1.31 7.81
C PHE A 138 -5.71 0.15 6.94
N LYS A 139 -4.72 -0.58 7.42
CA LYS A 139 -4.27 -1.81 6.76
C LYS A 139 -4.09 -2.95 7.73
N ILE A 140 -4.21 -4.17 7.20
CA ILE A 140 -3.85 -5.41 7.86
C ILE A 140 -2.65 -5.97 7.11
N ASN A 141 -1.56 -6.26 7.82
CA ASN A 141 -0.37 -6.82 7.19
C ASN A 141 -0.49 -8.34 7.12
N LEU A 142 -0.28 -8.91 5.93
CA LEU A 142 -0.15 -10.35 5.75
C LEU A 142 1.27 -10.77 6.09
N TYR A 143 1.37 -11.83 6.88
CA TYR A 143 2.63 -12.32 7.43
C TYR A 143 3.20 -13.51 6.65
N LYS A 144 2.40 -14.55 6.42
CA LYS A 144 2.87 -15.78 5.76
C LYS A 144 1.72 -16.60 5.18
N ASN A 145 1.86 -17.02 3.93
CA ASN A 145 0.99 -18.06 3.35
C ASN A 145 1.34 -19.41 3.98
N VAL A 146 0.32 -20.11 4.46
CA VAL A 146 0.43 -21.42 5.12
C VAL A 146 -0.55 -22.40 4.48
N ASN A 147 -0.57 -23.66 4.92
CA ASN A 147 -1.49 -24.62 4.33
C ASN A 147 -2.95 -24.19 4.58
N GLY A 148 -3.72 -24.05 3.50
CA GLY A 148 -5.14 -23.69 3.54
C GLY A 148 -5.46 -22.22 3.87
N GLY A 149 -4.48 -21.32 3.93
CA GLY A 149 -4.75 -19.91 4.24
C GLY A 149 -3.53 -19.00 4.40
N VAL A 150 -3.75 -17.87 5.05
CA VAL A 150 -2.73 -16.87 5.35
C VAL A 150 -2.75 -16.49 6.82
N LEU A 151 -1.57 -16.30 7.40
CA LEU A 151 -1.39 -15.66 8.69
C LEU A 151 -1.32 -14.15 8.52
N TYR A 152 -2.05 -13.40 9.33
CA TYR A 152 -2.11 -11.94 9.28
C TYR A 152 -1.94 -11.34 10.67
N VAL A 153 -1.43 -10.12 10.75
CA VAL A 153 -1.22 -9.43 12.01
C VAL A 153 -2.56 -8.97 12.59
N ASP A 154 -2.84 -9.33 13.84
CA ASP A 154 -4.06 -8.93 14.56
C ASP A 154 -3.98 -7.47 15.05
N LYS A 155 -3.80 -6.55 14.11
CA LYS A 155 -3.68 -5.12 14.36
C LYS A 155 -3.96 -4.33 13.09
N PHE A 156 -4.75 -3.28 13.23
CA PHE A 156 -4.91 -2.27 12.19
C PHE A 156 -3.80 -1.24 12.27
N ASP A 157 -3.00 -1.16 11.22
CA ASP A 157 -1.98 -0.13 11.08
C ASP A 157 -2.51 1.08 10.30
N LYS A 158 -1.93 2.24 10.60
CA LYS A 158 -2.22 3.48 9.89
C LYS A 158 -1.83 3.35 8.42
N PHE A 159 -2.74 3.72 7.51
CA PHE A 159 -2.49 3.62 6.09
C PHE A 159 -2.77 4.95 5.37
N MET A 160 -1.72 5.67 4.98
CA MET A 160 -1.86 6.96 4.29
C MET A 160 -2.05 6.70 2.80
N VAL A 161 -3.20 7.08 2.23
CA VAL A 161 -3.59 6.61 0.89
C VAL A 161 -3.76 7.75 -0.09
N ALA A 162 -4.59 8.74 0.26
CA ALA A 162 -4.98 9.78 -0.68
C ALA A 162 -4.60 11.17 -0.19
N THR A 163 -4.39 12.09 -1.11
CA THR A 163 -4.19 13.50 -0.80
C THR A 163 -4.77 14.40 -1.87
N ASN A 164 -5.05 15.65 -1.49
CA ASN A 164 -5.36 16.71 -2.43
C ASN A 164 -4.10 17.47 -2.90
N GLN A 165 -2.96 17.34 -2.20
CA GLN A 165 -1.69 17.97 -2.58
C GLN A 165 -0.50 17.03 -2.29
N PRO A 166 0.35 16.69 -3.27
CA PRO A 166 1.40 15.69 -3.08
C PRO A 166 2.68 16.25 -2.43
N LYS A 167 2.55 16.94 -1.29
CA LYS A 167 3.72 17.51 -0.56
C LYS A 167 4.37 16.46 0.36
N TYR A 168 4.77 15.34 -0.21
CA TYR A 168 5.35 14.21 0.51
C TYR A 168 6.71 14.54 1.16
N LYS A 169 6.93 13.99 2.36
CA LYS A 169 8.12 14.20 3.21
C LYS A 169 8.84 12.90 3.57
N ILE A 170 8.12 11.78 3.69
CA ILE A 170 8.67 10.44 3.91
C ILE A 170 7.68 9.42 3.36
N GLY A 171 8.10 8.62 2.39
CA GLY A 171 7.19 7.86 1.53
C GLY A 171 6.02 8.73 1.06
N ARG A 172 4.79 8.29 1.33
CA ARG A 172 3.56 9.06 1.06
C ARG A 172 3.05 9.92 2.21
N HIS A 173 3.80 10.15 3.28
CA HIS A 173 3.39 11.02 4.39
C HIS A 173 3.80 12.48 4.12
N GLY A 174 2.82 13.39 4.06
CA GLY A 174 3.02 14.82 3.81
C GLY A 174 3.15 15.68 5.08
N LYS A 175 3.11 15.06 6.27
CA LYS A 175 3.11 15.72 7.59
C LYS A 175 2.03 16.82 7.73
N CYS A 176 0.88 16.64 7.09
CA CYS A 176 -0.28 17.54 7.14
C CYS A 176 -1.46 16.91 7.90
N ARG A 177 -2.63 17.57 7.88
CA ARG A 177 -3.83 17.09 8.59
C ARG A 177 -4.26 15.74 8.04
N SER A 178 -4.28 14.73 8.89
CA SER A 178 -4.83 13.41 8.52
C SER A 178 -6.33 13.36 8.78
N ILE A 179 -7.11 12.83 7.84
CA ILE A 179 -8.53 12.52 8.01
C ILE A 179 -8.67 10.99 7.94
N TYR A 180 -9.03 10.39 9.06
CA TYR A 180 -9.19 8.95 9.22
C TYR A 180 -10.57 8.49 8.73
N VAL A 181 -10.59 7.44 7.91
CA VAL A 181 -11.81 6.89 7.33
C VAL A 181 -11.94 5.40 7.62
N ASN A 182 -13.18 4.89 7.69
CA ASN A 182 -13.43 3.46 7.83
C ASN A 182 -13.20 2.74 6.48
N SER A 183 -11.95 2.63 6.07
CA SER A 183 -11.56 1.90 4.88
C SER A 183 -10.30 1.11 5.19
N ILE A 184 -10.27 -0.13 4.73
CA ILE A 184 -9.23 -1.10 5.06
C ILE A 184 -8.70 -1.72 3.76
N ALA A 185 -7.38 -1.92 3.74
CA ALA A 185 -6.68 -2.69 2.72
C ALA A 185 -5.84 -3.80 3.37
N LEU A 186 -5.53 -4.86 2.61
CA LEU A 186 -4.44 -5.75 2.94
C LEU A 186 -3.13 -5.14 2.46
N HIS A 187 -2.06 -5.48 3.16
CA HIS A 187 -0.70 -5.19 2.76
C HIS A 187 0.10 -6.48 2.80
N ASP A 188 0.39 -7.02 1.63
CA ASP A 188 1.07 -8.29 1.39
C ASP A 188 2.59 -8.15 1.50
N CYS A 189 2.98 -7.69 2.70
CA CYS A 189 4.34 -7.24 2.94
C CYS A 189 5.31 -8.43 3.03
N LEU A 190 4.99 -9.41 3.88
CA LEU A 190 5.87 -10.54 4.21
C LEU A 190 5.32 -11.90 3.74
N SER A 191 4.08 -11.95 3.27
CA SER A 191 3.41 -13.18 2.86
C SER A 191 3.77 -13.60 1.43
N ARG A 192 5.07 -13.79 1.22
CA ARG A 192 5.68 -14.07 -0.09
C ARG A 192 6.36 -15.43 -0.09
N LYS A 193 6.83 -15.88 -1.26
CA LYS A 193 7.78 -17.00 -1.30
C LYS A 193 9.05 -16.59 -0.55
N ARG A 194 9.75 -17.58 -0.03
CA ARG A 194 10.91 -17.36 0.83
C ARG A 194 12.01 -16.55 0.11
N GLU A 195 12.25 -16.87 -1.16
CA GLU A 195 13.25 -16.22 -2.00
C GLU A 195 12.88 -14.75 -2.29
N ASP A 196 11.62 -14.50 -2.64
CA ASP A 196 11.08 -13.15 -2.88
C ASP A 196 11.14 -12.30 -1.62
N LEU A 197 10.89 -12.90 -0.44
CA LEU A 197 10.99 -12.23 0.85
C LEU A 197 12.43 -11.83 1.16
N ILE A 198 13.40 -12.72 0.90
CA ILE A 198 14.83 -12.40 1.06
C ILE A 198 15.23 -11.24 0.14
N GLN A 199 14.85 -11.30 -1.14
CA GLN A 199 15.12 -10.23 -2.10
C GLN A 199 14.50 -8.90 -1.66
N LYS A 200 13.28 -8.93 -1.11
CA LYS A 200 12.62 -7.74 -0.56
C LYS A 200 13.40 -7.17 0.62
N LEU A 201 13.80 -8.00 1.58
CA LEU A 201 14.56 -7.57 2.76
C LEU A 201 15.92 -6.97 2.38
N ASP A 202 16.55 -7.45 1.30
CA ASP A 202 17.81 -6.92 0.79
C ASP A 202 17.66 -5.55 0.11
N ASN A 203 16.54 -5.31 -0.57
CA ASN A 203 16.28 -4.08 -1.32
C ASN A 203 15.61 -2.97 -0.49
N TRP A 204 15.23 -3.26 0.75
CA TRP A 204 14.47 -2.31 1.54
C TRP A 204 15.35 -1.23 2.18
N GLY A 205 14.78 -0.03 2.38
CA GLY A 205 15.51 1.14 2.91
C GLY A 205 16.07 0.99 4.33
N HIS A 206 15.75 -0.09 5.04
CA HIS A 206 16.24 -0.43 6.39
C HIS A 206 17.00 -1.76 6.44
N ASN A 207 17.48 -2.28 5.31
CA ASN A 207 18.15 -3.59 5.22
C ASN A 207 19.31 -3.79 6.22
N ALA A 208 20.03 -2.73 6.59
CA ALA A 208 21.16 -2.77 7.52
C ALA A 208 20.75 -2.96 9.01
N GLU A 209 19.47 -2.76 9.34
CA GLU A 209 18.97 -2.81 10.72
C GLU A 209 18.37 -4.18 11.11
N ILE A 210 18.33 -5.14 10.17
CA ILE A 210 17.59 -6.40 10.31
C ILE A 210 18.54 -7.57 10.55
N ASP A 211 18.33 -8.31 11.64
CA ASP A 211 18.88 -9.66 11.80
C ASP A 211 18.09 -10.64 10.91
N LYS A 212 18.50 -10.70 9.64
CA LYS A 212 17.83 -11.49 8.61
C LYS A 212 17.83 -12.98 8.94
N GLU A 213 18.89 -13.50 9.53
CA GLU A 213 19.00 -14.93 9.84
C GLU A 213 17.99 -15.34 10.92
N SER A 214 17.98 -14.59 12.04
CA SER A 214 17.05 -14.81 13.13
C SER A 214 15.60 -14.65 12.68
N PHE A 215 15.31 -13.59 11.91
CA PHE A 215 13.99 -13.35 11.36
C PHE A 215 13.53 -14.48 10.43
N MET A 216 14.36 -14.88 9.46
CA MET A 216 13.99 -15.93 8.51
C MET A 216 13.83 -17.30 9.18
N LYS A 217 14.68 -17.65 10.15
CA LYS A 217 14.52 -18.89 10.93
C LYS A 217 13.17 -18.94 11.64
N LYS A 218 12.76 -17.83 12.23
CA LYS A 218 11.43 -17.71 12.83
C LYS A 218 10.34 -17.80 11.76
N TRP A 219 10.43 -17.02 10.70
CA TRP A 219 9.46 -17.02 9.62
C TRP A 219 9.26 -18.43 9.05
N ASP A 220 10.35 -19.17 8.81
CA ASP A 220 10.34 -20.57 8.33
C ASP A 220 9.59 -21.50 9.31
N SER A 221 9.78 -21.32 10.63
CA SER A 221 9.19 -22.18 11.66
C SER A 221 7.68 -22.03 11.89
N VAL A 222 7.11 -20.86 11.54
CA VAL A 222 5.69 -20.54 11.80
C VAL A 222 4.80 -21.20 10.74
N ASN A 223 3.70 -21.83 11.18
CA ASN A 223 2.71 -22.49 10.34
C ASN A 223 1.29 -22.42 10.95
N GLU A 224 0.31 -23.00 10.27
CA GLU A 224 -1.11 -23.01 10.65
C GLU A 224 -1.42 -23.71 11.99
N THR A 225 -0.50 -24.54 12.50
CA THR A 225 -0.69 -25.32 13.74
C THR A 225 -0.02 -24.70 14.97
N ASN A 226 1.01 -23.87 14.80
CA ASN A 226 1.83 -23.36 15.90
C ASN A 226 1.85 -21.82 16.04
N TYR A 227 1.19 -21.08 15.14
CA TYR A 227 1.26 -19.61 15.13
C TYR A 227 0.79 -18.94 16.42
N LYS A 228 -0.12 -19.57 17.18
CA LYS A 228 -0.63 -19.06 18.46
C LYS A 228 0.37 -19.15 19.61
N ASP A 229 1.35 -20.04 19.50
CA ASP A 229 2.37 -20.26 20.53
C ASP A 229 3.59 -19.34 20.34
N ILE A 230 3.65 -18.64 19.21
CA ILE A 230 4.76 -17.76 18.84
C ILE A 230 4.28 -16.31 18.97
N GLN A 231 5.14 -15.43 19.47
CA GLN A 231 4.89 -14.00 19.55
C GLN A 231 6.03 -13.21 18.93
N GLY A 232 5.72 -12.02 18.45
CA GLY A 232 6.70 -10.99 18.08
C GLY A 232 7.16 -11.08 16.63
N PHE A 233 6.25 -10.89 15.69
CA PHE A 233 6.41 -11.24 14.27
C PHE A 233 7.05 -10.15 13.40
N PHE A 234 7.31 -8.96 13.94
CA PHE A 234 7.91 -7.88 13.18
C PHE A 234 9.45 -7.95 13.24
N TYR A 235 10.09 -7.59 12.12
CA TYR A 235 11.53 -7.79 11.90
C TYR A 235 12.40 -6.68 12.50
N LEU A 236 11.84 -5.50 12.84
CA LEU A 236 12.58 -4.41 13.52
C LEU A 236 12.30 -4.39 15.03
N ASP A 237 11.03 -4.21 15.41
CA ASP A 237 10.56 -4.30 16.80
C ASP A 237 9.58 -5.46 16.91
N PRO A 238 9.99 -6.63 17.45
CA PRO A 238 9.13 -7.79 17.57
C PRO A 238 7.74 -7.47 18.15
N MET A 239 7.62 -6.53 19.10
CA MET A 239 6.36 -6.25 19.78
C MET A 239 5.37 -5.41 18.96
N ASP A 240 5.81 -4.81 17.85
CA ASP A 240 4.90 -4.07 16.96
C ASP A 240 3.85 -4.97 16.33
N TRP A 241 4.24 -6.20 15.96
CA TRP A 241 3.36 -7.27 15.48
C TRP A 241 3.37 -8.43 16.47
N LYS A 242 2.77 -8.21 17.64
CA LYS A 242 2.82 -9.16 18.75
C LYS A 242 2.25 -10.53 18.42
N THR A 243 1.10 -10.58 17.76
CA THR A 243 0.34 -11.80 17.44
C THR A 243 -0.10 -11.80 15.98
N VAL A 244 -0.32 -13.00 15.45
CA VAL A 244 -0.96 -13.22 14.15
C VAL A 244 -2.18 -14.11 14.32
N GLU A 245 -3.14 -13.97 13.42
CA GLU A 245 -4.33 -14.79 13.31
C GLU A 245 -4.39 -15.46 11.94
N PHE A 246 -5.25 -16.48 11.80
CA PHE A 246 -5.38 -17.26 10.57
C PHE A 246 -6.64 -16.87 9.79
N MET A 247 -6.47 -16.64 8.48
CA MET A 247 -7.57 -16.46 7.54
C MET A 247 -7.53 -17.58 6.49
N PRO A 248 -8.57 -18.43 6.39
CA PRO A 248 -8.60 -19.49 5.39
C PRO A 248 -8.73 -18.93 3.96
N GLY A 249 -8.19 -19.66 2.99
CA GLY A 249 -8.30 -19.34 1.55
C GLY A 249 -7.10 -19.86 0.77
N ASN A 250 -7.35 -20.55 -0.33
CA ASN A 250 -6.31 -21.14 -1.17
C ASN A 250 -5.79 -20.18 -2.23
N THR A 251 -6.49 -19.06 -2.45
CA THR A 251 -6.11 -18.01 -3.39
C THR A 251 -6.20 -16.64 -2.73
N MET A 252 -5.42 -15.67 -3.20
CA MET A 252 -5.51 -14.28 -2.73
C MET A 252 -6.93 -13.71 -2.88
N ASN A 253 -7.64 -14.09 -3.94
CA ASN A 253 -9.03 -13.69 -4.15
C ASN A 253 -9.97 -14.25 -3.07
N GLU A 254 -9.83 -15.53 -2.70
CA GLU A 254 -10.61 -16.12 -1.59
C GLU A 254 -10.30 -15.43 -0.27
N VAL A 255 -9.01 -15.22 0.03
CA VAL A 255 -8.56 -14.52 1.23
C VAL A 255 -9.16 -13.10 1.30
N LEU A 256 -9.08 -12.33 0.22
CA LEU A 256 -9.66 -10.99 0.13
C LEU A 256 -11.18 -10.99 0.36
N GLN A 257 -11.91 -11.95 -0.21
CA GLN A 257 -13.35 -12.06 0.02
C GLN A 257 -13.67 -12.44 1.47
N ASN A 258 -12.89 -13.31 2.08
CA ASN A 258 -13.09 -13.72 3.47
C ASN A 258 -12.87 -12.55 4.43
N PHE A 259 -11.79 -11.78 4.24
CA PHE A 259 -11.58 -10.54 5.01
C PHE A 259 -12.71 -9.53 4.82
N LYS A 260 -13.21 -9.36 3.59
CA LYS A 260 -14.32 -8.44 3.29
C LYS A 260 -15.62 -8.84 4.00
N ASN A 261 -15.86 -10.14 4.14
CA ASN A 261 -17.08 -10.68 4.76
C ASN A 261 -16.98 -10.79 6.28
N ASP A 262 -15.77 -10.70 6.84
CA ASP A 262 -15.55 -10.74 8.28
C ASP A 262 -16.08 -9.46 8.95
N LYS A 263 -17.01 -9.65 9.89
CA LYS A 263 -17.65 -8.54 10.61
C LYS A 263 -16.70 -7.86 11.60
N THR A 264 -15.63 -8.53 12.01
CA THR A 264 -14.60 -7.98 12.90
C THR A 264 -13.66 -7.01 12.16
N MET A 265 -13.62 -7.07 10.83
CA MET A 265 -12.80 -6.21 9.97
C MET A 265 -13.42 -4.83 9.76
N LYS A 266 -13.65 -4.11 10.86
CA LYS A 266 -14.28 -2.78 10.87
C LYS A 266 -13.65 -1.89 11.93
N ILE A 267 -13.42 -0.64 11.56
CA ILE A 267 -12.95 0.37 12.51
C ILE A 267 -14.16 0.97 13.22
N SER A 268 -14.11 1.05 14.55
CA SER A 268 -15.22 1.62 15.32
C SER A 268 -15.41 3.10 15.02
N ASN A 269 -16.68 3.53 14.86
CA ASN A 269 -17.02 4.93 14.63
C ASN A 269 -16.53 5.85 15.75
N TRP A 270 -16.58 5.38 17.01
CA TRP A 270 -16.08 6.15 18.15
C TRP A 270 -14.57 6.41 18.06
N PHE A 271 -13.79 5.39 17.67
CA PHE A 271 -12.35 5.56 17.46
C PHE A 271 -12.06 6.58 16.35
N LEU A 272 -12.78 6.49 15.21
CA LEU A 272 -12.62 7.44 14.11
C LEU A 272 -12.97 8.86 14.51
N MET A 273 -14.09 9.07 15.22
CA MET A 273 -14.48 10.38 15.74
C MET A 273 -13.39 10.97 16.64
N LYS A 274 -12.89 10.19 17.60
CA LYS A 274 -11.82 10.62 18.51
C LYS A 274 -10.54 10.98 17.76
N LYS A 275 -10.11 10.16 16.78
CA LYS A 275 -8.91 10.42 15.97
C LYS A 275 -9.05 11.68 15.12
N ASN A 276 -10.19 11.83 14.45
CA ASN A 276 -10.46 12.98 13.58
C ASN A 276 -10.62 14.28 14.36
N PHE A 277 -11.27 14.25 15.53
CA PHE A 277 -11.33 15.40 16.43
C PHE A 277 -9.93 15.82 16.89
N GLY A 278 -9.09 14.87 17.29
CA GLY A 278 -7.70 15.16 17.66
C GLY A 278 -6.87 15.75 16.51
N GLN A 279 -7.04 15.26 15.28
CA GLN A 279 -6.37 15.83 14.11
C GLN A 279 -6.87 17.23 13.78
N TRP A 280 -8.18 17.46 13.83
CA TRP A 280 -8.75 18.77 13.62
C TRP A 280 -8.21 19.77 14.66
N PHE A 281 -8.24 19.41 15.95
CA PHE A 281 -7.73 20.27 17.02
C PHE A 281 -6.22 20.59 16.85
N LYS A 282 -5.41 19.59 16.48
CA LYS A 282 -3.97 19.78 16.22
C LYS A 282 -3.66 20.78 15.11
N PHE A 283 -4.56 20.92 14.14
CA PHE A 283 -4.40 21.79 12.98
C PHE A 283 -5.32 23.02 13.02
N LEU A 284 -6.05 23.25 14.12
CA LEU A 284 -6.90 24.44 14.29
C LEU A 284 -6.06 25.73 14.40
N PHE A 285 -4.83 25.61 14.90
CA PHE A 285 -3.93 26.73 15.20
C PHE A 285 -2.65 26.74 14.36
N LYS A 286 -2.62 25.97 13.26
CA LYS A 286 -1.48 25.89 12.32
C LYS A 286 -1.90 26.39 10.96
#